data_AF-A0A945AGU5-F1
#
_entry.id   AF-A0A945AGU5-F1
#
_cell.length_a   1.000
_cell.length_b   1.000
_cell.length_c   1.000
_cell.angle_alpha   90.00
_cell.angle_beta   90.00
_cell.angle_gamma   90.00
#
_symmetry.space_group_name_H-M   'P 1'
#
loop_
_entity.id
_entity.type
_entity.pdbx_description
1 polymer ?
#
loop_
_entity_poly.entity_id
_entity_poly.type
_entity_poly.pdbx_seq_one_letter_code
_entity_poly.pdbx_strand_id
1 'polypeptide(L)'
;MSSKRLTNLLMGIVAILLLANLLRPAFEPTTAFAENHGNEEAVSMTGTGSTAWVLKGNKVYYIKFEQQYESIRIYGPEELER
;
A
#
# COMPACT_ATOMS: atom_id res chain seq x y z
N MET A 1 17.93 -8.46 46.46
CA MET A 1 16.79 -7.70 45.90
C MET A 1 15.50 -8.38 46.37
N SER A 2 14.55 -7.65 46.98
CA SER A 2 13.34 -8.27 47.56
C SER A 2 12.46 -8.91 46.48
N SER A 3 11.97 -10.13 46.69
CA SER A 3 11.10 -10.87 45.75
C SER A 3 9.89 -10.04 45.32
N LYS A 4 9.33 -9.22 46.23
CA LYS A 4 8.22 -8.30 45.96
C LYS A 4 8.54 -7.25 44.88
N ARG A 5 9.79 -6.77 44.83
CA ARG A 5 10.22 -5.79 43.82
C ARG A 5 10.36 -6.43 42.44
N LEU A 6 10.79 -7.70 42.40
CA LEU A 6 10.89 -8.46 41.15
C LEU A 6 9.50 -8.76 40.57
N THR A 7 8.55 -9.19 41.41
CA THR A 7 7.18 -9.48 40.98
C THR A 7 6.48 -8.24 40.42
N ASN A 8 6.63 -7.08 41.05
CA ASN A 8 6.05 -5.84 40.57
C ASN A 8 6.65 -5.41 39.22
N LEU A 9 7.95 -5.62 39.04
CA LEU A 9 8.64 -5.32 37.79
C LEU A 9 8.17 -6.24 36.66
N LEU A 10 8.02 -7.54 36.95
CA LEU A 10 7.48 -8.52 36.01
C LEU A 10 6.04 -8.20 35.61
N MET A 11 5.18 -7.83 36.56
CA MET A 11 3.81 -7.40 36.25
C MET A 11 3.77 -6.14 35.38
N GLY A 12 4.68 -5.18 35.62
CA GLY A 12 4.81 -4.00 34.76
C GLY A 12 5.18 -4.36 33.32
N ILE A 13 6.13 -5.27 33.13
CA ILE A 13 6.53 -5.76 31.80
C ILE A 13 5.36 -6.47 31.10
N VAL A 14 4.65 -7.34 31.81
CA VAL A 14 3.48 -8.07 31.26
C VAL A 14 2.39 -7.09 30.82
N ALA A 15 2.11 -6.05 31.61
CA ALA A 15 1.12 -5.04 31.24
C ALA A 15 1.52 -4.28 29.97
N ILE A 16 2.79 -3.93 29.82
CA ILE A 16 3.32 -3.27 28.61
C ILE A 16 3.19 -4.20 27.39
N LEU A 17 3.54 -5.48 27.53
CA LEU A 17 3.45 -6.46 26.44
C LEU A 17 1.99 -6.69 26.01
N LEU A 18 1.05 -6.74 26.96
CA LEU A 18 -0.38 -6.86 26.65
C LEU A 18 -0.90 -5.62 25.92
N LEU A 19 -0.49 -4.42 26.34
CA LEU A 19 -0.85 -3.18 25.67
C LEU A 19 -0.27 -3.12 24.25
N ALA A 20 0.99 -3.51 24.07
CA ALA A 20 1.61 -3.61 22.75
C ALA A 20 0.86 -4.61 21.86
N ASN A 21 0.43 -5.75 22.41
CA ASN A 21 -0.35 -6.75 21.68
C ASN A 21 -1.74 -6.22 21.26
N LEU A 22 -2.37 -5.38 22.08
CA LEU A 22 -3.66 -4.75 21.77
C LEU A 22 -3.56 -3.72 20.64
N LEU A 23 -2.40 -3.05 20.51
CA LEU A 23 -2.16 -2.04 19.48
C LEU A 23 -1.64 -2.62 18.15
N ARG A 24 -1.24 -3.91 18.09
CA ARG A 24 -0.76 -4.57 16.87
C ARG A 24 -1.62 -4.36 15.62
N PRO A 25 -2.97 -4.52 15.64
CA PRO A 25 -3.77 -4.38 14.42
C PRO A 25 -3.79 -2.95 13.85
N ALA A 26 -3.39 -1.93 14.61
CA ALA A 26 -3.24 -0.56 14.10
C ALA A 26 -1.94 -0.35 13.32
N PHE A 27 -0.96 -1.25 13.46
CA PHE A 27 0.38 -1.13 12.88
C PHE A 27 0.74 -2.27 11.92
N GLU A 28 -0.11 -3.29 11.81
CA GLU A 28 0.05 -4.29 10.76
C GLU A 28 -0.39 -3.67 9.43
N PRO A 29 0.48 -3.66 8.40
CA PRO A 29 0.10 -3.21 7.07
C PRO A 29 -1.00 -4.15 6.56
N THR A 30 -2.24 -3.67 6.57
CA THR A 30 -3.34 -4.39 5.93
C THR A 30 -3.04 -4.42 4.44
N THR A 31 -3.08 -5.61 3.84
CA THR A 31 -3.05 -5.74 2.39
C THR A 31 -4.33 -5.11 1.87
N ALA A 32 -4.22 -3.94 1.24
CA ALA A 32 -5.32 -3.35 0.50
C ALA A 32 -5.62 -4.25 -0.71
N PHE A 33 -6.56 -5.18 -0.54
CA PHE A 33 -7.17 -5.84 -1.69
C PHE A 33 -8.02 -4.78 -2.40
N ALA A 34 -7.77 -4.56 -3.68
CA ALA A 34 -8.64 -3.75 -4.50
C ALA A 34 -10.06 -4.35 -4.40
N GLU A 35 -11.02 -3.54 -3.94
CA GLU A 35 -12.42 -3.93 -3.88
C GLU A 35 -12.87 -4.29 -5.30
N ASN A 36 -13.32 -5.54 -5.50
CA ASN A 36 -13.82 -6.02 -6.79
C ASN A 36 -15.17 -5.34 -7.05
N HIS A 37 -15.11 -4.13 -7.60
CA HIS A 37 -16.25 -3.52 -8.25
C HIS A 37 -16.47 -4.30 -9.54
N GLY A 38 -17.53 -5.12 -9.59
CA GLY A 38 -17.89 -6.04 -10.68
C GLY A 38 -18.16 -5.44 -12.07
N ASN A 39 -17.55 -4.30 -12.38
CA ASN A 39 -17.36 -3.73 -13.70
C ASN A 39 -15.86 -3.42 -13.89
N GLU A 40 -15.03 -4.46 -13.80
CA GLU A 40 -13.61 -4.35 -14.09
C GLU A 40 -13.45 -4.24 -15.61
N GLU A 41 -13.46 -2.99 -16.14
CA GLU A 41 -12.99 -2.74 -17.50
C GLU A 41 -11.63 -3.39 -17.66
N ALA A 42 -11.45 -4.23 -18.68
CA ALA A 42 -10.19 -4.93 -18.91
C ALA A 42 -9.04 -3.93 -18.91
N VAL A 43 -8.10 -4.14 -17.97
CA VAL A 43 -6.89 -3.33 -17.85
C VAL A 43 -5.73 -4.14 -18.43
N SER A 44 -5.04 -3.55 -19.41
CA SER A 44 -3.77 -4.07 -19.91
C SER A 44 -2.68 -3.02 -19.70
N MET A 45 -1.50 -3.46 -19.31
CA MET A 45 -0.35 -2.59 -19.09
C MET A 45 0.86 -3.17 -19.81
N THR A 46 1.61 -2.30 -20.48
CA THR A 46 2.90 -2.63 -21.07
C THR A 46 3.86 -1.47 -20.85
N GLY A 47 5.16 -1.73 -20.81
CA GLY A 47 6.14 -0.67 -20.55
C GLY A 47 7.56 -1.08 -20.85
N THR A 48 8.41 -0.08 -20.96
CA THR A 48 9.86 -0.24 -21.14
C THR A 48 10.61 0.88 -20.44
N GLY A 49 11.67 0.52 -19.72
CA GLY A 49 12.50 1.46 -18.97
C GLY A 49 11.70 2.31 -17.99
N SER A 50 11.75 3.64 -18.17
CA SER A 50 11.07 4.63 -17.33
C SER A 50 9.67 5.00 -17.84
N THR A 51 9.07 4.20 -18.73
CA THR A 51 7.79 4.53 -19.37
C THR A 51 6.85 3.32 -19.39
N ALA A 52 5.55 3.58 -19.26
CA ALA A 52 4.51 2.56 -19.38
C ALA A 52 3.25 3.13 -20.04
N TRP A 53 2.47 2.25 -20.65
CA TRP A 53 1.14 2.52 -21.20
C TRP A 53 0.13 1.65 -20.46
N VAL A 54 -1.00 2.25 -20.09
CA VAL A 54 -2.13 1.55 -19.48
C VAL A 54 -3.34 1.73 -20.37
N LEU A 55 -3.89 0.62 -20.86
CA LEU A 55 -5.17 0.57 -21.52
C LEU A 55 -6.22 0.15 -20.48
N LYS A 56 -7.25 0.97 -20.28
CA LYS A 56 -8.41 0.66 -19.44
C LYS A 56 -9.67 0.93 -20.25
N GLY A 57 -10.38 -0.13 -20.64
CA GLY A 57 -11.52 0.00 -21.55
C GLY A 57 -11.08 0.57 -22.90
N ASN A 58 -11.61 1.74 -23.30
CA ASN A 58 -11.19 2.49 -24.50
C ASN A 58 -10.21 3.64 -24.19
N LYS A 59 -9.71 3.74 -22.96
CA LYS A 59 -8.86 4.85 -22.51
C LYS A 59 -7.42 4.41 -22.43
N VAL A 60 -6.52 5.21 -23.01
CA VAL A 60 -5.07 5.03 -22.91
C VAL A 60 -4.49 6.09 -22.00
N TYR A 61 -3.64 5.64 -21.10
CA TYR A 61 -2.81 6.47 -20.24
C TYR A 61 -1.35 6.23 -20.55
N TYR A 62 -0.56 7.30 -20.58
CA TYR A 62 0.89 7.22 -20.68
C TYR A 62 1.51 7.61 -19.34
N ILE A 63 2.37 6.74 -18.81
CA ILE A 63 3.04 6.90 -17.53
C ILE A 63 4.52 7.09 -17.79
N LYS A 64 5.10 8.12 -17.20
CA LYS A 64 6.53 8.41 -17.27
C LYS A 64 7.11 8.57 -15.87
N PHE A 65 8.15 7.81 -15.58
CA PHE A 65 8.96 7.96 -14.38
C PHE A 65 10.07 8.98 -14.63
N GLU A 66 10.01 10.11 -13.93
CA GLU A 66 11.05 11.14 -14.00
C GLU A 66 12.07 10.92 -12.89
N GLN A 67 13.23 10.36 -13.26
CA GLN A 67 14.34 10.10 -12.33
C GLN A 67 14.88 11.37 -11.66
N GLN A 68 14.77 12.53 -12.32
CA GLN A 68 15.26 13.81 -11.79
C GLN A 68 14.49 14.30 -10.57
N TYR A 69 13.22 13.92 -10.44
CA TYR A 69 12.32 14.39 -9.37
C TYR A 69 11.72 13.24 -8.55
N GLU A 70 12.19 12.00 -8.77
CA GLU A 70 11.62 10.77 -8.20
C GLU A 70 10.09 10.71 -8.30
N SER A 71 9.55 11.25 -9.40
CA SER A 71 8.12 11.48 -9.55
C SER A 71 7.55 10.72 -10.73
N ILE A 72 6.30 10.26 -10.57
CA ILE A 72 5.53 9.63 -11.64
C ILE A 72 4.63 10.69 -12.25
N ARG A 73 4.76 10.89 -13.56
CA ARG A 73 3.82 11.69 -14.34
C ARG A 73 2.89 10.78 -15.12
N ILE A 74 1.61 11.09 -15.08
CA ILE A 74 0.56 10.37 -15.79
C ILE A 74 -0.10 11.34 -16.77
N TYR A 75 -0.20 10.93 -18.02
CA TYR A 75 -0.78 11.67 -19.12
C TYR A 75 -2.01 10.92 -19.66
N GLY A 76 -3.06 11.64 -20.05
CA GLY A 76 -4.35 11.11 -20.51
C GLY A 76 -5.52 11.42 -19.56
N PRO A 77 -6.67 10.73 -19.70
CA PRO A 77 -6.92 9.68 -20.68
C PRO A 77 -7.07 10.22 -22.10
N GLU A 78 -6.48 9.52 -23.06
CA GLU A 78 -6.84 9.63 -24.47
C GLU A 78 -7.84 8.53 -24.83
N GLU A 79 -8.91 8.88 -25.54
CA GLU A 79 -9.91 7.91 -25.98
C GLU A 79 -9.51 7.33 -27.34
N LEU A 80 -9.51 6.00 -27.44
CA LEU A 80 -9.33 5.32 -28.71
C LEU A 80 -10.64 5.40 -29.49
N GLU A 81 -10.66 6.24 -30.53
CA GLU A 81 -11.73 6.23 -31.53
C GLU A 81 -11.76 4.86 -32.22
N ARG A 82 -12.97 4.35 -32.45
CA ARG A 82 -13.23 2.97 -32.86
C ARG A 82 -13.20 2.80 -34.38
#